data_AF-A0A9E3RA49-F1
#
_entry.id   AF-A0A9E3RA49-F1
#
_cell.length_a   1.000
_cell.length_b   1.000
_cell.length_c   1.000
_cell.angle_alpha   90.00
_cell.angle_beta   90.00
_cell.angle_gamma   90.00
#
_symmetry.space_group_name_H-M   'P 1'
#
loop_
_entity.id
_entity.type
_entity.pdbx_description
1 polymer ?
#
loop_
_entity_poly.entity_id
_entity_poly.type
_entity_poly.pdbx_seq_one_letter_code
_entity_poly.pdbx_strand_id
1 'polypeptide(L)'
;MMHDHQAHGHHRHDGVDCDAALSQLFDFLDGELDDSLESRLRSHVERCKPCFERADFEKRFLEAVHAARVTETCPKALRERVLATLRAEGLGA
;
A
#
# COMPACT_ATOMS: atom_id res chain seq x y z
N MET A 1 12.49 -17.91 -30.38
CA MET A 1 12.88 -16.55 -30.81
C MET A 1 11.95 -15.58 -30.13
N MET A 2 12.51 -14.72 -29.28
CA MET A 2 12.05 -13.38 -28.86
C MET A 2 10.64 -13.23 -28.23
N HIS A 3 10.62 -12.50 -27.11
CA HIS A 3 9.57 -12.48 -26.11
C HIS A 3 8.24 -11.84 -26.55
N ASP A 4 7.14 -12.49 -26.18
CA ASP A 4 5.75 -12.02 -26.28
C ASP A 4 5.41 -10.99 -25.18
N HIS A 5 6.16 -9.88 -25.10
CA HIS A 5 6.00 -8.83 -24.08
C HIS A 5 5.04 -7.69 -24.50
N GLN A 6 4.12 -7.92 -25.45
CA GLN A 6 3.40 -6.82 -26.09
C GLN A 6 1.88 -6.86 -25.88
N ALA A 7 1.41 -6.23 -24.79
CA ALA A 7 0.05 -5.64 -24.71
C ALA A 7 -0.18 -4.63 -23.56
N HIS A 8 0.83 -4.26 -22.76
CA HIS A 8 0.67 -3.18 -21.78
C HIS A 8 0.96 -1.85 -22.46
N GLY A 9 -0.09 -1.11 -22.80
CA GLY A 9 0.04 0.26 -23.30
C GLY A 9 0.89 1.07 -22.31
N HIS A 10 1.90 1.76 -22.82
CA HIS A 10 2.77 2.62 -22.01
C HIS A 10 2.00 3.90 -21.65
N HIS A 11 1.01 3.78 -20.75
CA HIS A 11 0.20 4.90 -20.33
C HIS A 11 1.01 5.78 -19.40
N ARG A 12 1.01 7.09 -19.64
CA ARG A 12 1.70 8.07 -18.80
C ARG A 12 0.73 9.20 -18.44
N HIS A 13 0.55 9.42 -17.14
CA HIS A 13 -0.28 10.48 -16.59
C HIS A 13 0.50 11.16 -15.46
N ASP A 14 0.51 12.49 -15.41
CA ASP A 14 1.15 13.28 -14.35
C ASP A 14 2.61 12.88 -14.05
N GLY A 15 3.33 12.52 -15.12
CA GLY A 15 4.74 12.13 -15.07
C GLY A 15 4.99 10.75 -14.48
N VAL A 16 3.96 9.90 -14.32
CA VAL A 16 4.07 8.51 -13.87
C VAL A 16 3.61 7.60 -15.00
N ASP A 17 4.42 6.59 -15.32
CA ASP A 17 4.05 5.50 -16.24
C ASP A 17 3.61 4.25 -15.48
N CYS A 18 2.97 3.31 -16.18
CA CYS A 18 2.45 2.09 -15.57
C CYS A 18 3.53 1.29 -14.84
N ASP A 19 4.75 1.23 -15.36
CA ASP A 19 5.85 0.46 -14.74
C ASP A 19 6.26 1.12 -13.41
N ALA A 20 6.43 2.44 -13.39
CA ALA A 20 6.68 3.18 -12.17
C ALA A 20 5.51 3.05 -11.18
N ALA A 21 4.27 3.06 -11.67
CA ALA A 21 3.08 2.91 -10.83
C ALA A 21 2.99 1.53 -10.18
N LEU A 22 3.27 0.48 -10.95
CA LEU A 22 3.28 -0.89 -10.45
C LEU A 22 4.43 -1.13 -9.46
N SER A 23 5.59 -0.53 -9.69
CA SER A 23 6.74 -0.65 -8.79
C SER A 23 6.52 -0.05 -7.40
N GLN A 24 5.64 0.96 -7.30
CA GLN A 24 5.33 1.69 -6.07
C GLN A 24 3.92 1.40 -5.54
N LEU A 25 3.27 0.36 -6.08
CA LEU A 25 1.87 0.10 -5.78
C LEU A 25 1.64 -0.23 -4.30
N PHE A 26 2.54 -0.99 -3.67
CA PHE A 26 2.40 -1.34 -2.25
C PHE A 26 2.67 -0.14 -1.34
N ASP A 27 3.73 0.62 -1.58
CA ASP A 27 4.02 1.87 -0.86
C ASP A 27 2.83 2.85 -0.93
N PHE A 28 2.15 2.91 -2.08
CA PHE A 28 0.91 3.68 -2.25
C PHE A 28 -0.26 3.13 -1.42
N LEU A 29 -0.44 1.81 -1.37
CA LEU A 29 -1.50 1.16 -0.60
C LEU A 29 -1.26 1.28 0.92
N ASP A 30 0.00 1.27 1.34
CA ASP A 30 0.42 1.40 2.74
C ASP A 30 0.49 2.88 3.20
N GLY A 31 0.43 3.83 2.26
CA GLY A 31 0.47 5.27 2.55
C GLY A 31 1.87 5.76 2.94
N GLU A 32 2.93 5.11 2.42
CA GLU A 32 4.33 5.40 2.73
C GLU A 32 5.02 6.32 1.72
N LEU A 33 4.27 6.79 0.71
CA LEU A 33 4.78 7.72 -0.29
C LEU A 33 4.79 9.17 0.21
N ASP A 34 5.66 9.99 -0.36
CA ASP A 34 5.58 11.44 -0.16
C ASP A 34 4.31 12.02 -0.82
N ASP A 35 3.78 13.11 -0.25
CA ASP A 35 2.52 13.74 -0.71
C ASP A 35 2.52 14.06 -2.21
N SER A 36 3.67 14.46 -2.77
CA SER A 36 3.76 14.82 -4.19
C SER A 36 3.67 13.58 -5.08
N LEU A 37 4.30 12.49 -4.69
CA LEU A 37 4.33 11.24 -5.43
C LEU A 37 3.01 10.47 -5.28
N GLU A 38 2.45 10.46 -4.07
CA GLU A 38 1.12 9.90 -3.81
C GLU A 38 0.07 10.56 -4.70
N SER A 39 0.07 11.89 -4.81
CA SER A 39 -0.90 12.61 -5.64
C SER A 39 -0.79 12.25 -7.13
N ARG A 40 0.44 12.19 -7.66
CA ARG A 40 0.69 11.85 -9.07
C ARG A 40 0.31 10.40 -9.37
N LEU A 41 0.66 9.49 -8.46
CA LEU A 41 0.37 8.07 -8.59
C LEU A 41 -1.13 7.79 -8.48
N ARG A 42 -1.83 8.44 -7.53
CA ARG A 42 -3.30 8.41 -7.42
C ARG A 42 -3.95 8.83 -8.73
N SER A 43 -3.55 9.98 -9.28
CA SER A 43 -4.09 10.47 -10.55
C SER A 43 -3.81 9.51 -11.71
N HIS A 44 -2.64 8.86 -11.75
CA HIS A 44 -2.35 7.82 -12.72
C HIS A 44 -3.30 6.63 -12.57
N VAL A 45 -3.43 6.08 -11.37
CA VAL A 45 -4.29 4.93 -11.06
C VAL A 45 -5.75 5.22 -11.41
N GLU A 46 -6.27 6.40 -11.08
CA GLU A 46 -7.64 6.81 -11.39
C GLU A 46 -7.92 6.94 -12.90
N ARG A 47 -6.91 7.32 -13.69
CA ARG A 47 -7.05 7.55 -15.14
C ARG A 47 -6.66 6.34 -15.99
N CYS A 48 -5.89 5.41 -15.43
CA CYS A 48 -5.38 4.23 -16.13
C CYS A 48 -6.11 2.97 -15.66
N LYS A 49 -7.10 2.53 -16.44
CA LYS A 49 -7.90 1.33 -16.16
C LYS A 49 -7.09 0.09 -15.74
N PRO A 50 -6.01 -0.33 -16.43
CA PRO A 50 -5.26 -1.51 -16.01
C PRO A 50 -4.55 -1.31 -14.65
N CYS A 51 -4.05 -0.11 -14.37
CA CYS A 51 -3.46 0.18 -13.05
C CYS A 51 -4.53 0.25 -11.95
N PHE A 52 -5.71 0.79 -12.24
CA PHE A 52 -6.85 0.75 -11.33
C PHE A 52 -7.25 -0.68 -10.96
N GLU A 53 -7.46 -1.54 -11.96
CA GLU A 53 -7.85 -2.94 -11.74
C GLU A 53 -6.80 -3.70 -10.92
N ARG A 54 -5.51 -3.43 -11.16
CA ARG A 54 -4.43 -4.02 -10.38
C ARG A 54 -4.43 -3.52 -8.93
N ALA A 55 -4.57 -2.21 -8.72
CA ALA A 55 -4.61 -1.61 -7.39
C ALA A 55 -5.82 -2.08 -6.57
N ASP A 56 -7.00 -2.16 -7.19
CA ASP A 56 -8.21 -2.69 -6.55
C ASP A 56 -8.04 -4.16 -6.13
N PHE A 57 -7.47 -4.98 -7.02
CA PHE A 57 -7.18 -6.37 -6.69
C PHE A 57 -6.24 -6.51 -5.49
N GLU A 58 -5.11 -5.80 -5.52
CA GLU A 58 -4.12 -5.88 -4.43
C GLU A 58 -4.70 -5.38 -3.10
N LYS A 59 -5.46 -4.28 -3.12
CA LYS A 59 -6.16 -3.78 -1.94
C LYS A 59 -7.09 -4.84 -1.34
N ARG A 60 -7.94 -5.46 -2.17
CA ARG A 60 -8.89 -6.48 -1.72
C ARG A 60 -8.20 -7.75 -1.24
N PHE A 61 -7.05 -8.09 -1.84
CA PHE A 61 -6.22 -9.19 -1.39
C PHE A 61 -5.64 -8.92 0.00
N LEU A 62 -5.08 -7.73 0.24
CA LEU A 62 -4.57 -7.32 1.56
C LEU A 62 -5.68 -7.31 2.61
N GLU A 63 -6.88 -6.82 2.27
CA GLU A 63 -8.06 -6.88 3.14
C GLU A 63 -8.42 -8.32 3.52
N ALA A 64 -8.40 -9.25 2.55
CA ALA A 64 -8.67 -10.66 2.80
C ALA A 64 -7.60 -11.33 3.68
N VAL A 65 -6.32 -11.02 3.45
CA VAL A 65 -5.20 -11.49 4.30
C VAL A 65 -5.37 -10.97 5.72
N HIS A 66 -5.69 -9.69 5.88
CA HIS A 66 -5.93 -9.09 7.19
C HIS A 66 -7.14 -9.74 7.89
N ALA A 67 -8.21 -10.04 7.17
CA ALA A 67 -9.39 -10.74 7.72
C ALA A 67 -9.11 -12.19 8.11
N ALA A 68 -8.22 -12.89 7.38
CA ALA A 68 -7.82 -14.26 7.67
C ALA A 68 -6.87 -14.36 8.88
N ARG A 69 -6.30 -13.24 9.33
CA ARG A 69 -5.40 -13.22 10.48
C ARG A 69 -6.15 -13.67 11.73
N VAL A 70 -5.63 -14.72 12.38
CA VAL A 70 -6.07 -15.08 13.73
C VAL A 70 -5.73 -13.91 14.65
N THR A 71 -6.76 -13.26 15.17
CA THR A 71 -6.64 -12.21 16.16
C THR A 71 -6.28 -12.84 17.51
N GLU A 72 -5.04 -13.31 17.65
CA GLU A 72 -4.48 -13.48 18.98
C GLU A 72 -4.41 -12.08 19.61
N THR A 73 -5.31 -11.86 20.57
CA THR A 73 -5.38 -10.61 21.30
C THR A 73 -4.08 -10.45 22.06
N CYS A 74 -3.41 -9.30 21.88
CA CYS A 74 -2.19 -8.97 22.61
C CYS A 74 -2.37 -9.28 24.11
N PRO A 75 -1.53 -10.16 24.71
CA PRO A 75 -1.67 -10.52 26.10
C PRO A 75 -1.75 -9.28 26.99
N LYS A 76 -2.77 -9.22 27.86
CA LYS A 76 -3.04 -8.04 28.70
C LYS A 76 -1.80 -7.57 29.47
N ALA A 77 -1.03 -8.52 30.01
CA ALA A 77 0.20 -8.25 30.74
C ALA A 77 1.28 -7.59 29.87
N LEU A 78 1.40 -7.98 28.59
CA LEU A 78 2.34 -7.33 27.66
C LEU A 78 1.87 -5.91 27.32
N ARG A 79 0.57 -5.73 27.06
CA ARG A 79 -0.02 -4.42 26.79
C ARG A 79 0.17 -3.46 27.97
N GLU A 80 -0.08 -3.92 29.20
CA GLU A 80 0.11 -3.13 30.42
C GLU A 80 1.58 -2.72 30.61
N ARG A 81 2.52 -3.64 30.37
CA ARG A 81 3.96 -3.35 30.44
C ARG A 81 4.41 -2.31 29.42
N VAL A 82 3.96 -2.43 28.17
CA VAL A 82 4.28 -1.46 27.11
C VAL A 82 3.72 -0.08 27.47
N LEU A 83 2.46 0.00 27.90
CA LEU A 83 1.83 1.27 28.30
C LEU A 83 2.52 1.90 29.52
N ALA A 84 2.91 1.08 30.52
CA ALA A 84 3.65 1.57 31.68
C ALA A 84 5.02 2.15 31.26
N THR A 85 5.73 1.49 30.34
CA THR A 85 7.02 1.97 29.82
C THR A 85 6.84 3.27 29.05
N LEU A 86 5.85 3.36 28.15
CA LEU A 86 5.56 4.58 27.40
C LEU A 86 5.24 5.76 28.32
N ARG A 87 4.48 5.55 29.40
CA ARG A 87 4.20 6.59 30.40
C ARG A 87 5.45 7.03 31.15
N ALA A 88 6.33 6.10 31.51
CA ALA A 88 7.58 6.41 32.19
C ALA A 88 8.50 7.29 31.32
N GLU A 89 8.49 7.07 30.00
CA GLU A 89 9.24 7.86 29.01
C GLU A 89 8.50 9.14 28.56
N GLY A 90 7.31 9.44 29.10
CA GLY A 90 6.52 10.63 28.74
C GLY A 90 5.84 10.57 27.37
N LEU A 91 5.73 9.37 26.77
CA LEU A 91 5.16 9.11 25.43
C LEU A 91 3.73 8.56 25.48
N GLY A 92 3.19 8.28 26.68
CA GLY A 92 1.83 7.77 26.87
C GLY A 92 0.92 8.79 27.54
N ALA A 93 0.02 9.40 26.77
CA ALA A 93 -1.10 10.18 27.29
C ALA A 93 -2.09 9.32 28.08
#